data_AF-A0A144RP81-F1
#
_entry.id   AF-A0A144RP81-F1
#
_cell.length_a   1.000
_cell.length_b   1.000
_cell.length_c   1.000
_cell.angle_alpha   90.00
_cell.angle_beta   90.00
_cell.angle_gamma   90.00
#
_symmetry.space_group_name_H-M   'P 1'
#
loop_
_entity.id
_entity.type
_entity.pdbx_description
1 polymer ?
#
loop_
_entity_poly.entity_id
_entity_poly.type
_entity_poly.pdbx_seq_one_letter_code
_entity_poly.pdbx_strand_id
1 'polypeptide(L)'
;MNMLAITPIFFSVFLTSCSWDPNGVNAQRDWLAQKEREKVEYEKQVDENQKNRVKKQKEDAEKFEASHPEVEVDKLNVNSANSTENELNRAINNLGFVTRYPNSQNMDNVYVNVGGYHLTMRRIKIAIAGYADECKRASAYDNANYKTLCISSLSKALNDFSSVLKSHNIPDKTKYTALSEASFDSFIDFEHAARLAKMHASLCQQKGNKGYVEMVTVAAPCSGTGDVYNIDAARKMGLL
;
A
#
# COMPACT_ATOMS: atom_id res chain seq x y z
N MET A 1 -68.96 -30.08 52.51
CA MET A 1 -67.79 -29.67 53.31
C MET A 1 -66.56 -30.08 52.52
N ASN A 2 -65.63 -29.24 52.06
CA ASN A 2 -65.39 -27.81 52.22
C ASN A 2 -64.81 -27.26 50.90
N MET A 3 -65.18 -26.03 50.56
CA MET A 3 -64.46 -25.18 49.63
C MET A 3 -63.06 -24.86 50.20
N LEU A 4 -62.05 -24.81 49.34
CA LEU A 4 -60.90 -23.93 49.52
C LEU A 4 -60.73 -23.13 48.24
N ALA A 5 -60.97 -21.83 48.38
CA ALA A 5 -60.80 -20.81 47.37
C ALA A 5 -59.31 -20.50 47.18
N ILE A 6 -58.90 -20.31 45.92
CA ILE A 6 -57.69 -19.57 45.57
C ILE A 6 -58.09 -18.55 44.51
N THR A 7 -58.09 -17.29 44.94
CA THR A 7 -58.35 -16.08 44.17
C THR A 7 -57.29 -15.85 43.09
N PRO A 8 -57.65 -15.69 41.81
CA PRO A 8 -56.73 -15.15 40.82
C PRO A 8 -56.59 -13.63 41.03
N ILE A 9 -55.35 -13.19 41.22
CA ILE A 9 -54.97 -11.78 41.21
C ILE A 9 -55.18 -11.28 39.78
N PHE A 10 -56.22 -10.47 39.58
CA PHE A 10 -56.41 -9.70 38.36
C PHE A 10 -55.30 -8.65 38.26
N PHE A 11 -54.26 -8.92 37.47
CA PHE A 11 -53.50 -7.83 36.87
C PHE A 11 -54.39 -7.20 35.80
N SER A 12 -55.01 -6.07 36.17
CA SER A 12 -55.68 -5.17 35.25
C SER A 12 -54.66 -4.72 34.20
N VAL A 13 -54.68 -5.40 33.05
CA VAL A 13 -54.16 -4.86 31.80
C VAL A 13 -54.95 -3.59 31.54
N PHE A 14 -54.38 -2.45 31.91
CA PHE A 14 -54.82 -1.16 31.42
C PHE A 14 -54.65 -1.18 29.90
N LEU A 15 -55.69 -1.65 29.20
CA LEU A 15 -55.93 -1.31 27.81
C LEU A 15 -56.25 0.18 27.78
N THR A 16 -55.21 1.02 27.90
CA THR A 16 -55.30 2.40 27.46
C THR A 16 -55.56 2.35 25.97
N SER A 17 -56.81 2.60 25.63
CA SER A 17 -57.29 3.07 24.33
C SER A 17 -56.14 3.52 23.42
N CYS A 18 -55.97 2.84 22.29
CA CYS A 18 -55.33 3.43 21.12
C CYS A 18 -56.20 4.61 20.67
N SER A 19 -56.02 5.77 21.28
CA SER A 19 -56.43 7.04 20.68
C SER A 19 -55.57 7.21 19.44
N TRP A 20 -56.14 6.84 18.29
CA TRP A 20 -55.57 7.11 16.99
C TRP A 20 -55.65 8.63 16.79
N ASP A 21 -54.64 9.34 17.28
CA ASP A 21 -54.47 10.77 17.03
C ASP A 21 -53.77 10.94 15.66
N PRO A 22 -54.50 11.33 14.60
CA PRO A 22 -53.92 11.51 13.29
C PRO A 22 -52.85 12.61 13.26
N ASN A 23 -52.83 13.54 14.23
CA ASN A 23 -51.76 14.54 14.34
C ASN A 23 -50.44 13.92 14.84
N GLY A 24 -50.47 12.88 15.67
CA GLY A 24 -49.28 12.19 16.16
C GLY A 24 -48.53 11.42 15.06
N VAL A 25 -49.27 10.79 14.15
CA VAL A 25 -48.68 10.05 13.00
C VAL A 25 -48.04 11.00 11.99
N ASN A 26 -48.67 12.15 11.73
CA ASN A 26 -48.11 13.18 10.85
C ASN A 26 -46.87 13.84 11.48
N ALA A 27 -46.92 14.17 12.78
CA ALA A 27 -45.76 14.70 13.50
C ALA A 27 -44.57 13.71 13.51
N GLN A 28 -44.84 12.41 13.61
CA GLN A 28 -43.79 11.38 13.54
C GLN A 28 -43.19 11.25 12.13
N ARG A 29 -43.99 11.40 11.06
CA ARG A 29 -43.48 11.44 9.68
C ARG A 29 -42.64 12.68 9.41
N ASP A 30 -43.09 13.84 9.86
CA ASP A 30 -42.36 15.11 9.68
C ASP A 30 -41.03 15.08 10.45
N TRP A 31 -41.03 14.51 11.66
CA TRP A 31 -39.81 14.29 12.43
C TRP A 31 -38.82 13.34 11.74
N LEU A 32 -39.30 12.22 11.17
CA LEU A 32 -38.47 11.29 10.39
C LEU A 32 -37.88 11.97 9.14
N ALA A 33 -38.71 12.72 8.40
CA ALA A 33 -38.27 13.46 7.22
C ALA A 33 -37.24 14.55 7.57
N GLN A 34 -37.40 15.22 8.72
CA GLN A 34 -36.42 16.18 9.22
C GLN A 34 -35.10 15.48 9.60
N LYS A 35 -35.16 14.35 10.30
CA LYS A 35 -33.97 13.56 10.66
C LYS A 35 -33.20 13.04 9.45
N GLU A 36 -33.91 12.65 8.39
CA GLU A 36 -33.29 12.20 7.15
C GLU A 36 -32.60 13.35 6.40
N ARG A 37 -33.21 14.55 6.37
CA ARG A 37 -32.57 15.76 5.85
C ARG A 37 -31.33 16.16 6.66
N GLU A 38 -31.42 16.14 7.99
CA GLU A 38 -30.29 16.40 8.89
C GLU A 38 -29.15 15.40 8.66
N LYS A 39 -29.47 14.12 8.45
CA LYS A 39 -28.49 13.07 8.17
C LYS A 39 -27.77 13.29 6.84
N VAL A 40 -28.51 13.58 5.77
CA VAL A 40 -27.92 13.86 4.44
C VAL A 40 -27.03 15.10 4.47
N GLU A 41 -27.46 16.16 5.16
CA GLU A 41 -26.66 17.38 5.30
C GLU A 41 -25.39 17.12 6.14
N TYR A 42 -25.50 16.35 7.22
CA TYR A 42 -24.36 15.92 8.01
C TYR A 42 -23.37 15.06 7.20
N GLU A 43 -23.86 14.10 6.41
CA GLU A 43 -23.01 13.26 5.54
C GLU A 43 -22.25 14.11 4.51
N LYS A 44 -22.90 15.11 3.91
CA LYS A 44 -22.23 16.07 3.01
C LYS A 44 -21.15 16.86 3.73
N GLN A 45 -21.44 17.40 4.91
CA GLN A 45 -20.46 18.15 5.70
C GLN A 45 -19.27 17.27 6.10
N VAL A 46 -19.49 16.01 6.47
CA VAL A 46 -18.41 15.07 6.78
C VAL A 46 -17.55 14.78 5.56
N ASP A 47 -18.15 14.55 4.39
CA ASP A 47 -17.42 14.31 3.14
C ASP A 47 -16.62 15.55 2.71
N GLU A 48 -17.20 16.75 2.79
CA GLU A 48 -16.51 18.02 2.52
C GLU A 48 -15.36 18.28 3.50
N ASN A 49 -15.58 18.05 4.80
CA ASN A 49 -14.53 18.18 5.81
C ASN A 49 -13.40 17.18 5.59
N GLN A 50 -13.72 15.95 5.18
CA GLN A 50 -12.73 14.95 4.83
C GLN A 50 -11.92 15.38 3.60
N LYS A 51 -12.57 15.84 2.53
CA LYS A 51 -11.90 16.37 1.33
C LYS A 51 -10.99 17.55 1.66
N ASN A 52 -11.46 18.50 2.46
CA ASN A 52 -10.68 19.66 2.90
C ASN A 52 -9.48 19.25 3.75
N ARG A 53 -9.65 18.27 4.64
CA ARG A 53 -8.54 17.74 5.46
C ARG A 53 -7.46 17.08 4.60
N VAL A 54 -7.86 16.25 3.64
CA VAL A 54 -6.92 15.58 2.71
C VAL A 54 -6.19 16.61 1.86
N LYS A 55 -6.90 17.63 1.35
CA LYS A 55 -6.30 18.71 0.57
C LYS A 55 -5.26 19.49 1.40
N LYS A 56 -5.62 19.88 2.62
CA LYS A 56 -4.70 20.59 3.52
C LYS A 56 -3.47 19.75 3.88
N GLN A 57 -3.65 18.46 4.17
CA GLN A 57 -2.55 17.54 4.42
C GLN A 57 -1.60 17.44 3.22
N LYS A 58 -2.13 17.43 2.00
CA LYS A 58 -1.33 17.41 0.78
C LYS A 58 -0.54 18.71 0.60
N GLU A 59 -1.19 19.86 0.77
CA GLU A 59 -0.52 21.17 0.69
C GLU A 59 0.57 21.34 1.76
N ASP A 60 0.31 20.87 2.99
CA ASP A 60 1.27 20.93 4.08
C ASP A 60 2.45 19.97 3.82
N ALA A 61 2.21 18.79 3.22
CA ALA A 61 3.26 17.87 2.79
C ALA A 61 4.12 18.46 1.68
N GLU A 62 3.51 19.07 0.65
CA GLU A 62 4.24 19.73 -0.44
C GLU A 62 5.11 20.89 0.07
N LYS A 63 4.60 21.70 1.02
CA LYS A 63 5.40 22.75 1.68
C LYS A 63 6.55 22.17 2.51
N PHE A 64 6.31 21.05 3.20
CA PHE A 64 7.35 20.37 3.96
C PHE A 64 8.45 19.85 3.02
N GLU A 65 8.09 19.19 1.93
CA GLU A 65 9.03 18.69 0.93
C GLU A 65 9.84 19.80 0.26
N ALA A 66 9.22 20.96 0.00
CA ALA A 66 9.92 22.11 -0.56
C ALA A 66 10.92 22.74 0.43
N SER A 67 10.61 22.72 1.73
CA SER A 67 11.47 23.30 2.78
C SER A 67 12.55 22.33 3.28
N HIS A 68 12.39 21.03 3.06
CA HIS A 68 13.31 19.98 3.49
C HIS A 68 13.75 19.14 2.28
N PRO A 69 14.70 19.63 1.47
CA PRO A 69 15.17 18.91 0.30
C PRO A 69 15.80 17.57 0.69
N GLU A 70 15.68 16.59 -0.21
CA GLU A 70 16.32 15.30 -0.04
C GLU A 70 17.84 15.43 -0.16
N VAL A 71 18.53 14.78 0.77
CA VAL A 71 19.99 14.65 0.77
C VAL A 71 20.38 13.18 0.76
N GLU A 72 21.47 12.86 0.07
CA GLU A 72 22.01 11.51 0.05
C GLU A 72 22.50 11.10 1.44
N VAL A 73 22.26 9.83 1.79
CA VAL A 73 22.71 9.24 3.05
C VAL A 73 24.11 8.66 2.86
N ASP A 74 24.92 8.72 3.93
CA ASP A 74 26.25 8.12 3.94
C ASP A 74 26.19 6.63 3.61
N LYS A 75 27.10 6.20 2.72
CA LYS A 75 27.18 4.82 2.26
C LYS A 75 27.64 3.89 3.37
N LEU A 76 27.08 2.68 3.42
CA LEU A 76 27.53 1.61 4.30
C LEU A 76 28.99 1.25 4.00
N ASN A 77 29.75 0.94 5.05
CA ASN A 77 31.15 0.57 4.95
C ASN A 77 31.33 -0.75 4.16
N VAL A 78 32.27 -0.77 3.21
CA VAL A 78 32.56 -1.89 2.31
C VAL A 78 33.98 -2.45 2.55
N ASN A 79 34.44 -2.44 3.80
CA ASN A 79 35.78 -2.90 4.19
C ASN A 79 35.75 -4.20 5.02
N SER A 80 34.74 -5.04 4.86
CA SER A 80 34.72 -6.33 5.57
C SER A 80 35.74 -7.29 4.95
N ALA A 81 36.31 -8.18 5.76
CA ALA A 81 37.17 -9.26 5.26
C ALA A 81 36.39 -10.28 4.40
N ASN A 82 35.06 -10.23 4.40
CA ASN A 82 34.17 -11.14 3.71
C ASN A 82 33.72 -10.54 2.36
N SER A 83 34.22 -11.11 1.26
CA SER A 83 33.92 -10.64 -0.10
C SER A 83 32.41 -10.64 -0.42
N THR A 84 31.67 -11.61 0.10
CA THR A 84 30.23 -11.76 -0.11
C THR A 84 29.41 -10.70 0.64
N GLU A 85 29.84 -10.31 1.84
CA GLU A 85 29.22 -9.22 2.60
C GLU A 85 29.49 -7.87 1.94
N ASN A 86 30.70 -7.68 1.42
CA ASN A 86 31.04 -6.49 0.62
C ASN A 86 30.18 -6.38 -0.64
N GLU A 87 29.88 -7.49 -1.33
CA GLU A 87 29.01 -7.49 -2.51
C GLU A 87 27.60 -7.01 -2.16
N LEU A 88 27.02 -7.54 -1.08
CA LEU A 88 25.70 -7.13 -0.62
C LEU A 88 25.67 -5.67 -0.18
N ASN A 89 26.67 -5.22 0.59
CA ASN A 89 26.75 -3.82 1.03
C ASN A 89 26.89 -2.87 -0.16
N ARG A 90 27.64 -3.23 -1.21
CA ARG A 90 27.68 -2.45 -2.46
C ARG A 90 26.31 -2.40 -3.14
N ALA A 91 25.62 -3.54 -3.24
CA ALA A 91 24.31 -3.60 -3.86
C ALA A 91 23.28 -2.76 -3.10
N ILE A 92 23.30 -2.78 -1.76
CA ILE A 92 22.47 -1.92 -0.90
C ILE A 92 22.81 -0.45 -1.14
N ASN A 93 24.10 -0.07 -1.11
CA ASN A 93 24.54 1.30 -1.37
C ASN A 93 24.13 1.80 -2.77
N ASN A 94 24.02 0.90 -3.75
CA ASN A 94 23.60 1.26 -5.10
C ASN A 94 22.13 1.67 -5.20
N LEU A 95 21.27 1.30 -4.24
CA LEU A 95 19.84 1.64 -4.27
C LEU A 95 19.58 3.16 -4.24
N GLY A 96 20.52 3.96 -3.71
CA GLY A 96 20.42 5.43 -3.65
C GLY A 96 19.54 5.91 -2.50
N PHE A 97 19.96 5.63 -1.27
CA PHE A 97 19.25 6.08 -0.07
C PHE A 97 19.33 7.60 0.09
N VAL A 98 18.18 8.19 0.40
CA VAL A 98 18.02 9.61 0.68
C VAL A 98 17.27 9.83 1.98
N THR A 99 17.37 11.04 2.52
CA THR A 99 16.58 11.47 3.66
C THR A 99 16.30 12.97 3.58
N ARG A 100 15.21 13.40 4.21
CA ARG A 100 14.91 14.83 4.45
C ARG A 100 15.32 15.29 5.85
N TYR A 101 15.90 14.40 6.66
CA TYR A 101 16.26 14.62 8.05
C TYR A 101 17.75 14.31 8.30
N PRO A 102 18.68 15.10 7.74
CA PRO A 102 20.11 14.82 7.82
C PRO A 102 20.65 14.67 9.25
N ASN A 103 20.08 15.44 10.19
CA ASN A 103 20.53 15.48 11.58
C ASN A 103 19.90 14.40 12.48
N SER A 104 18.96 13.60 11.97
CA SER A 104 18.20 12.62 12.77
C SER A 104 17.89 11.35 11.99
N GLN A 105 18.87 10.85 11.23
CA GLN A 105 18.73 9.65 10.40
C GLN A 105 18.37 8.41 11.23
N ASN A 106 17.33 7.70 10.80
CA ASN A 106 16.86 6.44 11.33
C ASN A 106 16.27 5.58 10.20
N MET A 107 15.97 4.30 10.48
CA MET A 107 15.53 3.37 9.44
C MET A 107 14.15 3.70 8.83
N ASP A 108 13.38 4.59 9.45
CA ASP A 108 12.03 4.99 9.01
C ASP A 108 12.03 6.28 8.19
N ASN A 109 13.03 7.15 8.36
CA ASN A 109 13.16 8.41 7.63
C ASN A 109 14.27 8.40 6.57
N VAL A 110 15.01 7.30 6.47
CA VAL A 110 15.91 6.99 5.35
C VAL A 110 15.16 6.07 4.39
N TYR A 111 15.10 6.43 3.11
CA TYR A 111 14.31 5.71 2.11
C TYR A 111 14.92 5.77 0.72
N VAL A 112 14.39 4.92 -0.17
CA VAL A 112 14.69 4.91 -1.60
C VAL A 112 13.43 5.29 -2.36
N ASN A 113 13.57 6.17 -3.34
CA ASN A 113 12.47 6.58 -4.20
C ASN A 113 12.16 5.49 -5.24
N VAL A 114 10.96 4.92 -5.15
CA VAL A 114 10.43 3.95 -6.12
C VAL A 114 9.26 4.59 -6.84
N GLY A 115 9.59 5.45 -7.80
CA GLY A 115 8.62 6.35 -8.40
C GLY A 115 8.04 7.29 -7.36
N GLY A 116 6.70 7.28 -7.19
CA GLY A 116 6.02 8.10 -6.18
C GLY A 116 5.94 7.49 -4.77
N TYR A 117 6.68 6.41 -4.49
CA TYR A 117 6.65 5.72 -3.21
C TYR A 117 8.00 5.74 -2.50
N HIS A 118 8.00 6.08 -1.21
CA HIS A 118 9.19 6.06 -0.36
C HIS A 118 9.34 4.68 0.30
N LEU A 119 10.24 3.84 -0.24
CA LEU A 119 10.56 2.55 0.34
C LEU A 119 11.61 2.72 1.44
N THR A 120 11.20 2.62 2.71
CA THR A 120 12.10 2.87 3.84
C THR A 120 13.20 1.82 3.99
N MET A 121 14.32 2.23 4.57
CA MET A 121 15.44 1.35 4.90
C MET A 121 15.01 0.21 5.81
N ARG A 122 14.07 0.44 6.75
CA ARG A 122 13.48 -0.60 7.59
C ARG A 122 12.85 -1.71 6.74
N ARG A 123 12.01 -1.36 5.77
CA ARG A 123 11.34 -2.35 4.90
C ARG A 123 12.35 -3.13 4.07
N ILE A 124 13.36 -2.47 3.52
CA ILE A 124 14.44 -3.13 2.76
C ILE A 124 15.21 -4.11 3.66
N LYS A 125 15.56 -3.70 4.88
CA LYS A 125 16.26 -4.56 5.84
C LYS A 125 15.44 -5.79 6.22
N ILE A 126 14.14 -5.62 6.46
CA ILE A 126 13.22 -6.73 6.76
C ILE A 126 13.15 -7.69 5.56
N ALA A 127 13.00 -7.17 4.34
CA ALA A 127 12.95 -8.01 3.14
C ALA A 127 14.25 -8.78 2.90
N ILE A 128 15.42 -8.15 3.10
CA ILE A 128 16.74 -8.80 3.01
C ILE A 128 16.87 -9.93 4.04
N ALA A 129 16.46 -9.68 5.29
CA ALA A 129 16.49 -10.70 6.34
C ALA A 129 15.55 -11.88 6.02
N GLY A 130 14.32 -11.59 5.60
CA GLY A 130 13.35 -12.61 5.21
C GLY A 130 13.83 -13.46 4.03
N TYR A 131 14.42 -12.83 3.00
CA TYR A 131 15.02 -13.55 1.87
C TYR A 131 16.17 -14.46 2.32
N ALA A 132 17.06 -13.96 3.19
CA ALA A 132 18.18 -14.74 3.69
C ALA A 132 17.72 -15.96 4.49
N ASP A 133 16.69 -15.82 5.32
CA ASP A 133 16.11 -16.92 6.09
C ASP A 133 15.43 -17.98 5.21
N GLU A 134 14.60 -17.56 4.24
CA GLU A 134 13.96 -18.49 3.30
C GLU A 134 14.98 -19.17 2.40
N CYS A 135 16.00 -18.46 1.90
CA CYS A 135 17.04 -19.07 1.10
C CYS A 135 17.91 -20.05 1.91
N LYS A 136 18.17 -19.77 3.19
CA LYS A 136 18.81 -20.73 4.10
C LYS A 136 17.97 -22.00 4.28
N ARG A 137 16.65 -21.87 4.42
CA ARG A 137 15.73 -23.03 4.49
C ARG A 137 15.74 -23.82 3.19
N ALA A 138 15.62 -23.16 2.05
CA ALA A 138 15.63 -23.78 0.72
C ALA A 138 16.94 -24.55 0.46
N SER A 139 18.08 -23.90 0.67
CA SER A 139 19.41 -24.51 0.46
C SER A 139 19.73 -25.70 1.39
N ALA A 140 19.07 -25.78 2.55
CA ALA A 140 19.17 -26.95 3.42
C ALA A 140 18.54 -28.21 2.81
N TYR A 141 17.54 -28.07 1.93
CA TYR A 141 16.98 -29.21 1.18
C TYR A 141 17.95 -29.72 0.11
N ASP A 142 18.77 -28.84 -0.47
CA ASP A 142 19.62 -29.13 -1.63
C ASP A 142 21.11 -29.33 -1.30
N ASN A 143 21.48 -29.36 -0.01
CA ASN A 143 22.89 -29.45 0.47
C ASN A 143 23.84 -28.41 -0.17
N ALA A 144 23.33 -27.23 -0.54
CA ALA A 144 24.08 -26.20 -1.25
C ALA A 144 24.79 -25.23 -0.29
N ASN A 145 25.91 -24.61 -0.73
CA ASN A 145 26.59 -23.56 0.03
C ASN A 145 25.76 -22.26 0.01
N TYR A 146 24.90 -22.12 1.02
CA TYR A 146 23.90 -21.07 1.12
C TYR A 146 24.50 -19.65 1.13
N LYS A 147 25.66 -19.43 1.77
CA LYS A 147 26.21 -18.07 1.90
C LYS A 147 26.54 -17.48 0.53
N THR A 148 27.17 -18.25 -0.35
CA THR A 148 27.57 -17.75 -1.66
C THR A 148 26.37 -17.62 -2.59
N LEU A 149 25.50 -18.64 -2.66
CA LEU A 149 24.36 -18.65 -3.57
C LEU A 149 23.28 -17.62 -3.18
N CYS A 150 22.89 -17.57 -1.91
CA CYS A 150 21.81 -16.71 -1.44
C CYS A 150 22.22 -15.23 -1.50
N ILE A 151 23.42 -14.90 -1.01
CA ILE A 151 23.86 -13.51 -0.95
C ILE A 151 24.22 -12.99 -2.34
N SER A 152 24.82 -13.80 -3.22
CA SER A 152 25.08 -13.36 -4.59
C SER A 152 23.77 -13.16 -5.37
N SER A 153 22.79 -14.06 -5.22
CA SER A 153 21.46 -13.89 -5.85
C SER A 153 20.74 -12.65 -5.33
N LEU A 154 20.75 -12.40 -4.02
CA LEU A 154 20.18 -11.20 -3.43
C LEU A 154 20.91 -9.93 -3.90
N SER A 155 22.24 -9.96 -3.93
CA SER A 155 23.05 -8.83 -4.41
C SER A 155 22.75 -8.51 -5.88
N LYS A 156 22.60 -9.54 -6.72
CA LYS A 156 22.15 -9.39 -8.10
C LYS A 156 20.75 -8.80 -8.17
N ALA A 157 19.79 -9.32 -7.40
CA ALA A 157 18.42 -8.83 -7.35
C ALA A 157 18.35 -7.34 -6.97
N LEU A 158 19.11 -6.92 -5.95
CA LEU A 158 19.20 -5.52 -5.53
C LEU A 158 19.83 -4.62 -6.59
N ASN A 159 20.88 -5.09 -7.28
CA ASN A 159 21.48 -4.34 -8.38
C ASN A 159 20.54 -4.24 -9.59
N ASP A 160 19.83 -5.32 -9.93
CA ASP A 160 18.81 -5.33 -10.99
C ASP A 160 17.69 -4.34 -10.65
N PHE A 161 17.21 -4.34 -9.42
CA PHE A 161 16.22 -3.39 -8.94
C PHE A 161 16.77 -1.96 -8.96
N SER A 162 17.99 -1.72 -8.47
CA SER A 162 18.66 -0.41 -8.59
C SER A 162 18.74 0.08 -10.04
N SER A 163 18.98 -0.81 -11.00
CA SER A 163 19.04 -0.43 -12.43
C SER A 163 17.69 0.05 -12.94
N VAL A 164 16.60 -0.55 -12.47
CA VAL A 164 15.23 -0.14 -12.78
C VAL A 164 14.93 1.22 -12.17
N LEU A 165 15.29 1.45 -10.90
CA LEU A 165 15.08 2.73 -10.22
C LEU A 165 15.72 3.90 -10.97
N LYS A 166 16.96 3.70 -11.41
CA LYS A 166 17.77 4.69 -12.15
C LYS A 166 17.39 4.82 -13.63
N SER A 167 16.53 3.95 -14.15
CA SER A 167 16.12 4.00 -15.55
C SER A 167 15.08 5.10 -15.77
N HIS A 168 15.40 6.05 -16.66
CA HIS A 168 14.46 7.07 -17.12
C HIS A 168 13.44 6.54 -18.13
N ASN A 169 13.74 5.40 -18.77
CA ASN A 169 12.87 4.77 -19.77
C ASN A 169 11.70 3.99 -19.14
N ILE A 170 11.79 3.70 -17.84
CA ILE A 170 10.74 3.02 -17.09
C ILE A 170 9.99 4.09 -16.30
N PRO A 171 8.69 4.31 -16.54
CA PRO A 171 7.93 5.31 -15.80
C PRO A 171 7.85 5.01 -14.31
N ASP A 172 7.76 6.05 -13.50
CA ASP A 172 7.66 5.93 -12.04
C ASP A 172 6.43 5.16 -11.58
N LYS A 173 5.31 5.28 -12.30
CA LYS A 173 4.12 4.45 -12.08
C LYS A 173 4.45 2.97 -12.25
N THR A 174 5.15 2.60 -13.32
CA THR A 174 5.57 1.21 -13.57
C THR A 174 6.49 0.69 -12.47
N LYS A 175 7.47 1.49 -12.01
CA LYS A 175 8.37 1.10 -10.91
C LYS A 175 7.60 0.80 -9.63
N TYR A 176 6.69 1.69 -9.25
CA TYR A 176 5.86 1.53 -8.06
C TYR A 176 4.91 0.33 -8.18
N THR A 177 4.22 0.18 -9.33
CA THR A 177 3.31 -0.94 -9.55
C THR A 177 4.05 -2.27 -9.54
N ALA A 178 5.22 -2.36 -10.17
CA ALA A 178 6.04 -3.56 -10.14
C ALA A 178 6.49 -3.93 -8.72
N LEU A 179 6.90 -2.94 -7.92
CA LEU A 179 7.23 -3.16 -6.52
C LEU A 179 6.00 -3.65 -5.74
N SER A 180 4.83 -3.04 -5.95
CA SER A 180 3.59 -3.41 -5.26
C SER A 180 3.17 -4.85 -5.57
N GLU A 181 3.27 -5.28 -6.83
CA GLU A 181 2.93 -6.64 -7.26
C GLU A 181 3.93 -7.69 -6.74
N ALA A 182 5.20 -7.28 -6.55
CA ALA A 182 6.26 -8.11 -6.00
C ALA A 182 6.40 -8.02 -4.47
N SER A 183 5.47 -7.34 -3.80
CA SER A 183 5.46 -7.20 -2.35
C SER A 183 4.26 -7.92 -1.75
N PHE A 184 4.49 -8.70 -0.71
CA PHE A 184 3.43 -9.32 0.08
C PHE A 184 3.75 -9.16 1.57
N ASP A 185 2.87 -8.47 2.30
CA ASP A 185 3.09 -8.09 3.70
C ASP A 185 4.47 -7.41 3.91
N SER A 186 5.37 -8.08 4.63
CA SER A 186 6.72 -7.62 4.97
C SER A 186 7.79 -8.13 4.01
N PHE A 187 7.42 -9.01 3.07
CA PHE A 187 8.30 -9.57 2.04
C PHE A 187 8.29 -8.71 0.77
N ILE A 188 9.48 -8.55 0.18
CA ILE A 188 9.68 -7.88 -1.12
C ILE A 188 10.60 -8.74 -1.96
N ASP A 189 10.10 -9.18 -3.12
CA ASP A 189 10.92 -9.82 -4.14
C ASP A 189 11.50 -8.77 -5.09
N PHE A 190 12.71 -8.29 -4.77
CA PHE A 190 13.40 -7.29 -5.57
C PHE A 190 13.72 -7.77 -7.00
N GLU A 191 13.97 -9.06 -7.18
CA GLU A 191 14.22 -9.61 -8.52
C GLU A 191 12.92 -9.58 -9.33
N HIS A 192 11.83 -10.07 -8.76
CA HIS A 192 10.53 -10.07 -9.43
C HIS A 192 10.07 -8.65 -9.76
N ALA A 193 10.21 -7.71 -8.83
CA ALA A 193 9.92 -6.30 -9.06
C ALA A 193 10.71 -5.74 -10.25
N ALA A 194 12.01 -6.01 -10.31
CA ALA A 194 12.86 -5.54 -11.40
C ALA A 194 12.47 -6.17 -12.75
N ARG A 195 12.17 -7.46 -12.76
CA ARG A 195 11.76 -8.20 -13.97
C ARG A 195 10.39 -7.74 -14.48
N LEU A 196 9.42 -7.54 -13.59
CA LEU A 196 8.10 -7.01 -13.94
C LEU A 196 8.19 -5.61 -14.55
N ALA A 197 8.98 -4.72 -13.96
CA ALA A 197 9.16 -3.37 -14.49
C ALA A 197 9.81 -3.38 -15.89
N LYS A 198 10.86 -4.19 -16.08
CA LYS A 198 11.52 -4.37 -17.39
C LYS A 198 10.59 -4.99 -18.43
N MET A 199 9.82 -6.02 -18.03
CA MET A 199 8.81 -6.66 -18.89
C MET A 199 7.75 -5.67 -19.34
N HIS A 200 7.13 -4.94 -18.40
CA HIS A 200 6.11 -3.93 -18.70
C HIS A 200 6.64 -2.88 -19.68
N ALA A 201 7.82 -2.32 -19.41
CA ALA A 201 8.44 -1.34 -20.30
C ALA A 201 8.69 -1.90 -21.71
N SER A 202 9.17 -3.15 -21.82
CA SER A 202 9.41 -3.80 -23.11
C SER A 202 8.11 -4.03 -23.90
N LEU A 203 7.07 -4.55 -23.25
CA LEU A 203 5.77 -4.78 -23.90
C LEU A 203 5.10 -3.46 -24.31
N CYS A 204 5.24 -2.41 -23.50
CA CYS A 204 4.74 -1.09 -23.85
C CYS A 204 5.45 -0.50 -25.06
N GLN A 205 6.77 -0.66 -25.17
CA GLN A 205 7.51 -0.26 -26.37
C GLN A 205 7.01 -0.99 -27.62
N GLN A 206 6.73 -2.29 -27.52
CA GLN A 206 6.16 -3.08 -28.62
C GLN A 206 4.75 -2.60 -29.03
N LYS A 207 3.95 -2.12 -28.07
CA LYS A 207 2.63 -1.49 -28.30
C LYS A 207 2.71 0.00 -28.70
N GLY A 208 3.91 0.54 -28.97
CA GLY A 208 4.09 1.96 -29.33
C GLY A 208 3.83 2.93 -28.18
N ASN A 209 4.07 2.50 -26.94
CA ASN A 209 3.85 3.22 -25.68
C ASN A 209 2.41 3.67 -25.45
N LYS A 210 1.43 2.89 -25.94
CA LYS A 210 -0.01 3.19 -25.82
C LYS A 210 -0.77 2.07 -25.13
N GLY A 211 -1.88 2.44 -24.49
CA GLY A 211 -2.79 1.50 -23.82
C GLY A 211 -2.22 0.94 -22.52
N TYR A 212 -2.59 -0.29 -22.21
CA TYR A 212 -2.25 -0.98 -20.97
C TYR A 212 -1.51 -2.29 -21.25
N VAL A 213 -0.68 -2.68 -20.28
CA VAL A 213 0.00 -3.97 -20.24
C VAL A 213 -0.28 -4.64 -18.91
N GLU A 214 -0.61 -5.92 -18.98
CA GLU A 214 -0.80 -6.79 -17.84
C GLU A 214 0.54 -7.04 -17.12
N MET A 215 0.53 -7.02 -15.80
CA MET A 215 1.66 -7.38 -14.95
C MET A 215 1.40 -8.77 -14.33
N VAL A 216 0.89 -8.85 -13.10
CA VAL A 216 0.50 -10.13 -12.48
C VAL A 216 -0.99 -10.16 -12.19
N THR A 217 -1.45 -9.25 -11.35
CA THR A 217 -2.85 -9.08 -10.93
C THR A 217 -3.46 -7.76 -11.41
N VAL A 218 -2.61 -6.87 -11.94
CA VAL A 218 -3.01 -5.54 -12.42
C VAL A 218 -2.57 -5.28 -13.86
N ALA A 219 -3.22 -4.29 -14.46
CA ALA A 219 -2.84 -3.68 -15.73
C ALA A 219 -2.34 -2.25 -15.48
N ALA A 220 -1.13 -1.95 -15.93
CA ALA A 220 -0.51 -0.63 -15.77
C ALA A 220 -0.43 0.12 -17.12
N PRO A 221 -0.63 1.44 -17.13
CA PRO A 221 -0.64 2.24 -18.35
C PRO A 221 0.77 2.36 -18.95
N CYS A 222 0.87 2.24 -20.27
CA CYS A 222 2.13 2.38 -20.99
C CYS A 222 2.68 3.80 -21.06
N SER A 223 1.83 4.81 -20.92
CA SER A 223 2.22 6.21 -20.86
C SER A 223 2.91 6.58 -19.54
N GLY A 224 2.85 5.72 -18.52
CA GLY A 224 3.23 6.05 -17.15
C GLY A 224 2.25 6.97 -16.43
N THR A 225 1.18 7.41 -17.10
CA THR A 225 0.14 8.30 -16.59
C THR A 225 -1.22 7.59 -16.64
N GLY A 226 -2.07 7.84 -15.66
CA GLY A 226 -3.37 7.18 -15.51
C GLY A 226 -3.43 6.20 -14.33
N ASP A 227 -4.58 5.54 -14.22
CA ASP A 227 -4.87 4.61 -13.12
C ASP A 227 -4.32 3.22 -13.41
N VAL A 228 -4.07 2.48 -12.33
CA VAL A 228 -3.73 1.06 -12.38
C VAL A 228 -5.02 0.30 -12.08
N TYR A 229 -5.39 -0.62 -12.96
CA TYR A 229 -6.62 -1.38 -12.82
C TYR A 229 -6.30 -2.81 -12.43
N ASN A 230 -7.15 -3.41 -11.60
CA ASN A 230 -7.15 -4.87 -11.48
C ASN A 230 -7.38 -5.50 -12.87
N ILE A 231 -6.70 -6.60 -13.14
CA ILE A 231 -6.71 -7.30 -14.43
C ILE A 231 -8.12 -7.61 -14.96
N ASP A 232 -9.04 -8.04 -14.09
CA ASP A 232 -10.40 -8.40 -14.51
C ASP A 232 -11.20 -7.15 -14.91
N ALA A 233 -10.98 -6.03 -14.22
CA ALA A 233 -11.57 -4.76 -14.57
C ALA A 233 -11.01 -4.25 -15.91
N ALA A 234 -9.69 -4.33 -16.10
CA ALA A 234 -9.03 -3.90 -17.33
C ALA A 234 -9.54 -4.68 -18.56
N ARG A 235 -9.75 -6.00 -18.43
CA ARG A 235 -10.35 -6.84 -19.48
C ARG A 235 -11.79 -6.44 -19.77
N LYS A 236 -12.62 -6.24 -18.74
CA LYS A 236 -14.01 -5.79 -18.92
C LYS A 236 -14.12 -4.41 -19.58
N MET A 237 -13.15 -3.54 -19.36
CA MET A 237 -13.06 -2.22 -19.97
C MET A 237 -12.42 -2.23 -21.37
N GLY A 238 -11.92 -3.37 -21.85
CA GLY A 238 -11.27 -3.50 -23.17
C GLY A 238 -9.91 -2.78 -23.24
N LEU A 239 -9.19 -2.68 -22.13
CA LEU A 239 -7.92 -1.95 -22.04
C LEU A 239 -6.69 -2.79 -22.42
N LEU A 240 -6.80 -4.13 -22.37
CA LEU A 240 -5.70 -5.08 -22.58
C LEU A 240 -5.71 -5.70 -23.97
#